data_AF-A0A3P7JM89-F1
#
_entry.id   AF-A0A3P7JM89-F1
#
_cell.length_a   1.000
_cell.length_b   1.000
_cell.length_c   1.000
_cell.angle_alpha   90.00
_cell.angle_beta   90.00
_cell.angle_gamma   90.00
#
_symmetry.space_group_name_H-M   'P 1'
#
loop_
_entity.id
_entity.type
_entity.pdbx_description
1 polymer ?
#
loop_
_entity_poly.entity_id
_entity_poly.type
_entity_poly.pdbx_seq_one_letter_code
_entity_poly.pdbx_strand_id
1 'polypeptide(L)'
;MAAEAHITEALREEEERRRKQLAEGRNKEERRFNERMAAEAHITEALREEEEKRMAAAERERLDAAIASRLARDGGGAMMDTPTTSMSSGSSSDSTKPKGTYDLSNWRYAELRDTINTSTGRL
;
A
#
# COMPACT_ATOMS: atom_id res chain seq x y z
N MET A 1 -64.76 19.40 -11.59
CA MET A 1 -64.31 18.19 -10.86
C MET A 1 -63.49 17.23 -11.71
N ALA A 2 -64.00 16.46 -12.68
CA ALA A 2 -63.17 15.49 -13.43
C ALA A 2 -62.05 16.14 -14.28
N ALA A 3 -62.35 17.25 -14.97
CA ALA A 3 -61.36 17.96 -15.80
C ALA A 3 -60.25 18.65 -14.97
N GLU A 4 -60.57 19.14 -13.78
CA GLU A 4 -59.59 19.80 -12.89
C GLU A 4 -58.62 18.77 -12.29
N ALA A 5 -59.09 17.56 -11.98
CA ALA A 5 -58.25 16.47 -11.50
C ALA A 5 -57.18 16.08 -12.53
N HIS A 6 -57.55 15.95 -13.81
CA HIS A 6 -56.60 15.64 -14.89
C HIS A 6 -55.56 16.75 -15.11
N ILE A 7 -55.94 18.02 -14.94
CA ILE A 7 -55.01 19.15 -15.04
C ILE A 7 -54.00 19.13 -13.88
N THR A 8 -54.46 18.85 -12.66
CA THR A 8 -53.57 18.75 -11.48
C THR A 8 -52.63 17.54 -11.55
N GLU A 9 -53.07 16.43 -12.14
CA GLU A 9 -52.26 15.24 -12.34
C GLU A 9 -51.17 15.46 -13.40
N ALA A 10 -51.52 16.09 -14.52
CA ALA A 10 -50.56 16.45 -15.57
C ALA A 10 -49.46 17.39 -15.08
N LEU A 11 -49.80 18.37 -14.24
CA LEU A 11 -48.83 19.28 -13.63
C LEU A 11 -47.87 18.56 -12.67
N ARG A 12 -48.36 17.55 -11.92
CA ARG A 12 -47.52 16.73 -11.05
C ARG A 12 -46.56 15.85 -11.85
N GLU A 13 -47.02 15.21 -12.91
CA GLU A 13 -46.15 14.39 -13.77
C GLU A 13 -45.05 15.23 -14.45
N GLU A 14 -45.38 16.46 -14.87
CA GLU A 14 -44.40 17.36 -15.47
C GLU A 14 -43.33 17.79 -14.46
N GLU A 15 -43.72 18.13 -13.23
CA GLU A 15 -42.79 18.49 -12.15
C GLU A 15 -41.88 17.31 -11.77
N GLU A 16 -42.42 16.11 -11.67
CA GLU A 16 -41.63 14.89 -11.41
C GLU A 16 -40.66 14.57 -12.54
N ARG A 17 -41.07 14.71 -13.80
CA ARG A 17 -40.18 14.55 -14.96
C ARG A 17 -39.05 15.58 -14.92
N ARG A 18 -39.35 16.84 -14.61
CA ARG A 18 -38.33 17.90 -14.48
C ARG A 18 -37.36 17.60 -13.35
N ARG A 19 -37.85 17.14 -12.20
CA ARG A 19 -37.02 16.75 -11.05
C ARG A 19 -36.11 15.57 -11.39
N LYS A 20 -36.64 14.58 -12.12
CA LYS A 20 -35.89 13.39 -12.54
C LYS A 20 -34.77 13.74 -13.54
N GLN A 21 -35.04 14.62 -14.51
CA GLN A 21 -34.02 15.08 -15.47
C GLN A 21 -32.88 15.84 -14.80
N LEU A 22 -33.19 16.71 -13.83
CA LEU A 22 -32.17 17.42 -13.04
C LEU A 22 -31.32 16.46 -12.20
N ALA A 23 -31.95 15.45 -11.58
CA ALA A 23 -31.25 14.43 -10.81
C ALA A 23 -30.36 13.53 -11.70
N GLU A 24 -30.84 13.13 -12.88
CA GLU A 24 -30.05 12.36 -13.85
C GLU A 24 -28.85 13.16 -14.38
N GLY A 25 -29.03 14.46 -14.65
CA GLY A 25 -27.94 15.34 -15.07
C GLY A 25 -26.81 15.40 -14.04
N ARG A 26 -27.16 15.62 -12.76
CA ARG A 26 -26.19 15.65 -11.66
C ARG A 26 -25.48 14.30 -11.48
N ASN A 27 -26.24 13.19 -11.52
CA ASN A 27 -25.68 11.85 -11.38
C ASN A 27 -24.69 11.52 -12.50
N LYS A 28 -24.99 11.92 -13.73
CA LYS A 28 -24.13 11.67 -14.89
C LYS A 28 -22.79 12.40 -14.80
N GLU A 29 -22.80 13.64 -14.29
CA GLU A 29 -21.58 14.42 -14.12
C GLU A 29 -20.72 13.90 -12.96
N GLU A 30 -21.36 13.52 -11.85
CA GLU A 30 -20.70 12.91 -10.70
C GLU A 30 -20.05 11.56 -11.07
N ARG A 31 -20.74 10.71 -11.85
CA ARG A 31 -20.16 9.46 -12.36
C ARG A 31 -18.96 9.71 -13.26
N ARG A 32 -19.04 10.69 -14.17
CA ARG A 32 -17.90 11.04 -15.04
C ARG A 32 -16.71 11.57 -14.26
N PHE A 33 -16.95 12.36 -13.23
CA PHE A 33 -15.88 12.84 -12.35
C PHE A 33 -15.25 11.69 -11.57
N ASN A 34 -16.06 10.81 -11.00
CA ASN A 34 -15.58 9.66 -10.24
C ASN A 34 -14.82 8.65 -11.12
N GLU A 35 -15.27 8.42 -12.35
CA GLU A 35 -14.57 7.59 -13.34
C GLU A 35 -13.20 8.17 -13.71
N ARG A 36 -13.09 9.50 -13.87
CA ARG A 36 -11.80 10.17 -14.13
C ARG A 36 -10.85 10.05 -12.94
N MET A 37 -11.35 10.30 -11.73
CA MET A 37 -10.56 10.15 -10.50
C MET A 37 -10.06 8.72 -10.31
N ALA A 38 -10.92 7.72 -10.58
CA ALA A 38 -10.53 6.31 -10.50
C ALA A 38 -9.50 5.93 -11.56
N ALA A 39 -9.64 6.45 -12.79
CA ALA A 39 -8.66 6.23 -13.85
C ALA A 39 -7.30 6.86 -13.51
N GLU A 40 -7.30 8.08 -12.97
CA GLU A 40 -6.07 8.75 -12.53
C GLU A 40 -5.39 7.98 -11.39
N ALA A 41 -6.16 7.54 -10.39
CA ALA A 41 -5.66 6.70 -9.31
C ALA A 41 -4.98 5.43 -9.84
N HIS A 42 -5.63 4.72 -10.78
CA HIS A 42 -5.06 3.52 -11.40
C HIS A 42 -3.76 3.79 -12.16
N ILE A 43 -3.68 4.91 -12.89
CA ILE A 43 -2.46 5.28 -13.61
C ILE A 43 -1.32 5.57 -12.63
N THR A 44 -1.60 6.31 -11.55
CA THR A 44 -0.58 6.62 -10.55
C THR A 44 -0.07 5.38 -9.82
N GLU A 45 -0.95 4.44 -9.52
CA GLU A 45 -0.57 3.17 -8.89
C GLU A 45 0.26 2.30 -9.82
N ALA A 46 -0.13 2.19 -11.10
CA ALA A 46 0.61 1.43 -12.10
C ALA A 46 2.03 1.96 -12.31
N LEU A 47 2.21 3.29 -12.34
CA LEU A 47 3.54 3.92 -12.45
C LEU A 47 4.41 3.60 -11.23
N ARG A 48 3.83 3.60 -10.03
CA ARG A 48 4.55 3.26 -8.80
C ARG A 48 5.00 1.80 -8.80
N GLU A 49 4.12 0.89 -9.23
CA GLU A 49 4.44 -0.53 -9.31
C GLU A 49 5.50 -0.82 -10.39
N GLU A 50 5.46 -0.12 -11.52
CA GLU A 50 6.47 -0.23 -12.57
C GLU A 50 7.85 0.26 -12.08
N GLU A 51 7.90 1.37 -11.35
CA GLU A 51 9.15 1.86 -10.76
C GLU A 51 9.74 0.86 -9.75
N GLU A 52 8.91 0.28 -8.89
CA GLU A 52 9.33 -0.74 -7.92
C GLU A 52 9.87 -1.99 -8.63
N LYS A 53 9.16 -2.48 -9.66
CA LYS A 53 9.61 -3.61 -10.49
C LYS A 53 10.96 -3.33 -11.15
N ARG A 54 11.16 -2.12 -11.67
CA ARG A 54 12.42 -1.72 -12.29
C ARG A 54 13.57 -1.71 -11.29
N MET A 55 13.36 -1.19 -10.08
CA MET A 55 14.37 -1.21 -9.02
C MET A 55 14.71 -2.64 -8.58
N ALA A 56 13.69 -3.48 -8.38
CA ALA A 56 13.88 -4.89 -8.02
C ALA A 56 14.63 -5.67 -9.10
N ALA A 57 14.35 -5.41 -10.38
CA ALA A 57 15.08 -6.02 -11.49
C ALA A 57 16.55 -5.60 -11.52
N ALA A 58 16.85 -4.30 -11.30
CA ALA A 58 18.22 -3.80 -11.25
C ALA A 58 19.01 -4.38 -10.06
N GLU A 59 18.37 -4.54 -8.90
CA GLU A 59 18.99 -5.19 -7.75
C GLU A 59 19.29 -6.66 -8.04
N ARG A 60 18.34 -7.38 -8.65
CA ARG A 60 18.53 -8.76 -9.06
C ARG A 60 19.70 -8.90 -10.04
N GLU A 61 19.77 -8.05 -11.05
CA GLU A 61 20.89 -8.05 -12.00
C GLU A 61 22.23 -7.77 -11.30
N ARG A 62 22.27 -6.83 -10.35
CA ARG A 62 23.47 -6.56 -9.56
C ARG A 62 23.92 -7.79 -8.74
N LEU A 63 22.98 -8.48 -8.12
CA LEU A 63 23.27 -9.71 -7.37
C LEU A 63 23.75 -10.83 -8.29
N ASP A 64 23.07 -11.04 -9.41
CA ASP A 64 23.44 -12.04 -10.41
C ASP A 64 24.84 -11.76 -10.98
N ALA A 65 25.17 -10.51 -11.28
CA ALA A 65 26.51 -10.09 -11.72
C ALA A 65 27.58 -10.32 -10.64
N ALA A 66 27.26 -10.06 -9.37
CA ALA A 66 28.16 -10.33 -8.25
C ALA A 66 28.42 -11.83 -8.08
N ILE A 67 27.37 -12.66 -8.17
CA ILE A 67 27.48 -14.13 -8.11
C ILE A 67 28.31 -14.63 -9.29
N ALA A 68 28.02 -14.17 -10.52
CA ALA A 68 28.77 -14.56 -11.71
C ALA A 68 30.24 -14.16 -11.59
N SER A 69 30.55 -12.96 -11.10
CA SER A 69 31.91 -12.50 -10.87
C SER A 69 32.64 -13.36 -9.83
N ARG A 70 31.94 -13.75 -8.76
CA ARG A 70 32.49 -14.66 -7.75
C ARG A 70 32.72 -16.06 -8.32
N LEU A 71 31.76 -16.62 -9.05
CA LEU A 71 31.91 -17.92 -9.71
C LEU A 71 33.03 -17.91 -10.76
N ALA A 72 33.24 -16.80 -11.47
CA ALA A 72 34.33 -16.67 -12.44
C ALA A 72 35.71 -16.59 -11.76
N ARG A 73 35.80 -15.93 -10.59
CA ARG A 73 37.03 -15.88 -9.78
C ARG A 73 37.31 -17.18 -9.03
N ASP A 74 36.27 -17.77 -8.44
CA ASP A 74 36.35 -18.96 -7.60
C ASP A 74 36.19 -20.26 -8.44
N GLY A 75 35.94 -20.15 -9.74
CA GLY A 75 35.72 -21.24 -10.70
C GLY A 75 36.92 -22.17 -10.96
N GLY A 76 37.98 -22.05 -10.15
CA GLY A 76 39.09 -23.02 -10.08
C GLY A 76 39.27 -23.66 -8.71
N GLY A 77 38.47 -23.33 -7.69
CA GLY A 77 38.74 -23.69 -6.30
C GLY A 77 37.51 -24.06 -5.48
N ALA A 78 37.35 -25.37 -5.31
CA ALA A 78 36.64 -26.04 -4.23
C ALA A 78 35.10 -25.98 -4.19
N MET A 79 34.54 -27.18 -4.18
CA MET A 79 33.15 -27.53 -3.99
C MET A 79 32.74 -27.08 -2.57
N MET A 80 31.72 -26.23 -2.47
CA MET A 80 31.23 -25.76 -1.17
C MET A 80 30.27 -26.80 -0.58
N ASP A 81 30.82 -27.86 -0.01
CA ASP A 81 30.11 -28.65 1.01
C ASP A 81 30.09 -27.83 2.29
N THR A 82 29.01 -27.08 2.51
CA THR A 82 28.68 -26.62 3.87
C THR A 82 27.25 -27.07 4.19
N PRO A 83 27.07 -27.92 5.21
CA PRO A 83 25.76 -28.44 5.55
C PRO A 83 24.89 -27.35 6.18
N THR A 84 23.61 -27.40 5.83
CA THR A 84 22.42 -27.16 6.65
C THR A 84 22.42 -26.00 7.67
N THR A 85 21.42 -25.12 7.51
CA THR A 85 20.57 -24.58 8.58
C THR A 85 21.10 -24.77 10.01
N SER A 86 21.62 -23.70 10.60
CA SER A 86 21.67 -23.55 12.05
C SER A 86 20.86 -22.31 12.42
N MET A 87 19.54 -22.51 12.51
CA MET A 87 18.66 -21.58 13.22
C MET A 87 19.04 -21.65 14.70
N SER A 88 19.87 -20.70 15.14
CA SER A 88 20.10 -20.50 16.57
C SER A 88 18.96 -19.67 17.13
N SER A 89 17.89 -20.36 17.53
CA SER A 89 16.82 -19.86 18.38
C SER A 89 17.38 -19.53 19.77
N GLY A 90 18.01 -18.36 19.91
CA GLY A 90 18.46 -17.82 21.18
C GLY A 90 17.39 -16.95 21.82
N SER A 91 16.34 -17.56 22.37
CA SER A 91 15.44 -16.91 23.33
C SER A 91 16.14 -16.86 24.68
N SER A 92 16.56 -15.67 25.15
CA SER A 92 16.72 -15.32 26.57
C SER A 92 17.26 -13.90 26.76
N SER A 93 16.47 -13.05 27.40
CA SER A 93 16.87 -12.03 28.38
C SER A 93 15.59 -11.32 28.80
N ASP A 94 14.86 -11.93 29.73
CA ASP A 94 14.97 -11.62 31.16
C ASP A 94 14.92 -10.12 31.46
N SER A 95 13.81 -9.74 32.09
CA SER A 95 13.35 -8.38 32.29
C SER A 95 13.70 -7.94 33.70
N THR A 96 14.94 -7.51 33.90
CA THR A 96 15.36 -6.88 35.16
C THR A 96 15.86 -5.46 34.88
N LYS A 97 14.94 -4.49 34.98
CA LYS A 97 15.19 -3.05 34.76
C LYS A 97 15.87 -2.42 35.99
N PRO A 98 17.08 -1.84 35.89
CA PRO A 98 17.47 -0.75 36.76
C PRO A 98 16.87 0.58 36.24
N LYS A 99 16.39 1.38 37.19
CA LYS A 99 15.73 2.66 36.94
C LYS A 99 16.79 3.74 36.71
N GLY A 100 17.21 3.90 35.46
CA GLY A 100 18.19 4.91 35.04
C GLY A 100 18.93 4.46 33.79
N THR A 101 18.81 5.25 32.70
CA THR A 101 19.30 4.97 31.34
C THR A 101 18.68 3.74 30.67
N TYR A 102 17.90 3.95 29.61
CA TYR A 102 17.39 2.86 28.78
C TYR A 102 18.53 2.34 27.91
N ASP A 103 18.90 1.07 28.10
CA ASP A 103 19.83 0.41 27.20
C ASP A 103 19.15 0.11 25.87
N LEU A 104 19.59 0.82 24.82
CA LEU A 104 19.10 0.68 23.45
C LEU A 104 20.07 -0.15 22.58
N SER A 105 21.15 -0.70 23.14
CA SER A 105 22.20 -1.39 22.38
C SER A 105 21.71 -2.65 21.67
N ASN A 106 20.64 -3.27 22.17
CA ASN A 106 20.03 -4.46 21.56
C ASN A 106 18.85 -4.16 20.64
N TRP A 107 18.48 -2.89 20.47
CA TRP A 107 17.32 -2.52 19.68
C TRP A 107 17.65 -2.44 18.19
N ARG A 108 16.73 -2.94 17.35
CA ARG A 108 16.82 -2.73 15.90
C ARG A 108 16.24 -1.37 15.52
N TYR A 109 16.76 -0.79 14.44
CA TYR A 109 16.28 0.50 13.93
C TYR A 109 14.76 0.49 13.66
N ALA A 110 14.22 -0.63 13.16
CA ALA A 110 12.80 -0.79 12.93
C ALA A 110 11.99 -0.70 14.24
N GLU A 111 12.45 -1.35 15.30
CA GLU A 111 11.81 -1.37 16.63
C GLU A 111 11.86 0.01 17.30
N LEU A 112 12.98 0.72 17.18
CA LEU A 112 13.13 2.10 17.67
C LEU A 112 12.15 3.05 16.97
N ARG A 113 12.12 2.98 15.64
CA ARG A 113 11.23 3.81 14.82
C ARG A 113 9.77 3.55 15.17
N ASP A 114 9.38 2.28 15.27
CA ASP A 114 8.01 1.89 15.56
C ASP A 114 7.60 2.32 16.97
N THR A 115 8.48 2.14 17.95
CA THR A 115 8.23 2.53 19.34
C THR A 115 8.09 4.05 19.48
N ILE A 116 8.90 4.86 18.80
CA ILE A 116 8.77 6.32 18.84
C ILE A 116 7.43 6.76 18.23
N ASN A 117 7.03 6.15 17.11
CA ASN A 117 5.80 6.52 16.40
C ASN A 117 4.53 6.06 17.13
N THR A 118 4.59 4.95 17.87
CA THR A 118 3.43 4.36 18.57
C THR A 118 3.31 4.76 20.04
N SER A 119 4.42 5.13 20.70
CA SER A 119 4.42 5.45 22.15
C SER A 119 3.85 6.82 22.50
N THR A 120 3.62 7.71 21.53
CA THR A 120 3.13 9.08 21.77
C THR A 120 1.59 9.20 21.73
N GLY A 121 0.87 8.09 21.99
CA GLY A 121 -0.59 8.00 21.91
C GLY A 121 -1.31 7.78 23.25
N ARG A 122 -0.77 8.27 24.37
CA ARG A 122 -1.49 8.25 25.65
C ARG A 122 -1.17 9.49 26.50
N LEU A 123 -1.73 10.62 26.11
CA LEU A 123 -2.06 11.74 27.00
C LEU A 123 -3.44 12.25 26.64
#